data_AF-A0A0J7YMC5-F1
#
_entry.id   AF-A0A0J7YMC5-F1
#
_cell.length_a   1.000
_cell.length_b   1.000
_cell.length_c   1.000
_cell.angle_alpha   90.00
_cell.angle_beta   90.00
_cell.angle_gamma   90.00
#
_symmetry.space_group_name_H-M   'P 1'
#
loop_
_entity.id
_entity.type
_entity.pdbx_description
1 polymer ?
#
loop_
_entity_poly.entity_id
_entity_poly.type
_entity_poly.pdbx_seq_one_letter_code
_entity_poly.pdbx_strand_id
1 'polypeptide(L)' 'MLSDLTLCVYRSRRTPVAQLRAVVRVNFEPNEYPKSIAQLYHWTPDECIPEFFTDPSIFESLHTVRRRVGSLLSSRDY' A
#
# COMPACT_ATOMS: atom_id res chain seq x y z
N MET A 1 -5.67 -21.32 5.88
CA MET A 1 -6.12 -20.83 4.55
C MET A 1 -6.16 -19.32 4.64
N LEU A 2 -5.48 -18.63 3.72
CA LEU A 2 -5.52 -17.17 3.64
C LEU A 2 -6.97 -16.73 3.35
N SER A 3 -7.52 -15.83 4.16
CA SER A 3 -8.83 -15.26 3.89
C SER A 3 -8.76 -14.26 2.71
N ASP A 4 -9.88 -14.03 2.01
CA ASP A 4 -9.95 -13.05 0.91
C ASP A 4 -9.58 -11.63 1.39
N LEU A 5 -9.89 -11.32 2.66
CA LEU A 5 -9.49 -10.08 3.32
C LEU A 5 -7.96 -9.99 3.42
N THR A 6 -7.33 -11.06 3.91
CA THR A 6 -5.87 -11.15 4.04
C THR A 6 -5.19 -10.98 2.68
N LEU A 7 -5.70 -11.65 1.64
CA LEU A 7 -5.20 -11.52 0.27
C LEU A 7 -5.32 -10.08 -0.26
N CYS A 8 -6.45 -9.42 0.02
CA CYS A 8 -6.66 -8.02 -0.35
C CYS A 8 -5.70 -7.08 0.38
N VAL A 9 -5.39 -7.34 1.65
CA VAL A 9 -4.40 -6.54 2.41
C VAL A 9 -3.00 -6.70 1.81
N TYR A 10 -2.59 -7.92 1.44
CA TYR A 10 -1.30 -8.15 0.79
C TYR A 10 -1.18 -7.46 -0.56
N ARG A 11 -2.26 -7.50 -1.35
CA ARG A 11 -2.30 -6.87 -2.68
C ARG A 11 -2.65 -5.38 -2.64
N SER A 12 -3.01 -4.82 -1.48
CA SER A 12 -3.51 -3.44 -1.36
C SER A 12 -2.61 -2.36 -1.99
N ARG A 13 -1.29 -2.57 -1.99
CA ARG A 13 -0.32 -1.65 -2.61
C ARG A 13 -0.34 -1.68 -4.15
N ARG A 14 -0.90 -2.74 -4.75
CA ARG A 14 -1.06 -3.01 -6.19
C ARG A 14 -2.53 -3.12 -6.64
N THR A 15 -3.48 -2.97 -5.72
CA THR A 15 -4.91 -3.00 -6.03
C THR A 15 -5.45 -1.58 -6.10
N PRO A 16 -6.20 -1.21 -7.17
CA PRO A 16 -6.87 0.07 -7.24
C PRO A 16 -7.80 0.29 -6.05
N VAL A 17 -7.86 1.53 -5.55
CA VAL A 17 -8.70 1.89 -4.40
C VAL A 17 -10.17 1.54 -4.62
N ALA A 18 -10.67 1.68 -5.86
CA ALA A 18 -12.04 1.30 -6.21
C ALA A 18 -12.35 -0.17 -5.92
N GLN A 19 -11.40 -1.07 -6.18
CA GLN A 19 -11.55 -2.50 -5.94
C GLN A 19 -11.39 -2.86 -4.47
N LEU A 20 -10.45 -2.20 -3.76
CA LEU A 20 -10.34 -2.34 -2.30
C LEU A 20 -11.62 -1.91 -1.59
N ARG A 21 -12.29 -0.87 -2.11
CA ARG A 21 -13.55 -0.39 -1.55
C ARG A 21 -14.71 -1.35 -1.74
N ALA A 22 -14.71 -2.10 -2.85
CA ALA A 22 -15.74 -3.07 -3.16
C ALA A 22 -15.63 -4.35 -2.30
N VAL A 23 -14.41 -4.75 -1.93
CA VAL A 23 -14.16 -6.03 -1.25
C VAL A 23 -13.97 -5.88 0.26
N VAL A 24 -13.28 -4.82 0.71
CA VAL A 24 -12.86 -4.66 2.11
C VAL A 24 -13.80 -3.73 2.87
N ARG A 25 -14.10 -2.56 2.30
CA ARG A 25 -14.90 -1.51 2.95
C ARG A 25 -15.25 -0.35 2.03
N VAL A 26 -16.51 0.10 2.07
CA VAL A 26 -16.97 1.27 1.29
C VAL A 26 -16.14 2.54 1.57
N ASN A 27 -15.71 2.74 2.82
CA ASN A 27 -14.87 3.86 3.22
C ASN A 27 -13.40 3.44 3.22
N PHE A 28 -12.63 3.96 2.27
CA PHE A 28 -11.19 3.68 2.19
C PHE A 28 -10.42 4.60 3.14
N GLU A 29 -9.83 4.02 4.18
CA GLU A 29 -8.86 4.70 5.04
C GLU A 29 -7.43 4.23 4.72
N PRO A 30 -6.55 5.08 4.18
CA PRO A 30 -5.18 4.70 3.84
C PRO A 30 -4.35 4.21 5.02
N ASN A 31 -4.65 4.68 6.24
CA ASN A 31 -3.93 4.30 7.45
C ASN A 31 -4.22 2.87 7.91
N GLU A 32 -5.31 2.28 7.44
CA GLU A 32 -5.69 0.91 7.74
C GLU A 32 -5.06 -0.09 6.75
N TYR A 33 -4.18 0.36 5.85
CA TYR A 33 -3.40 -0.46 4.94
C TYR A 33 -1.90 -0.24 5.16
N PRO A 34 -1.06 -1.25 4.89
CA PRO A 34 0.37 -1.13 5.11
C PRO A 34 0.98 -0.09 4.17
N LYS A 35 1.71 0.87 4.76
CA LYS A 35 2.41 1.94 4.02
C LYS A 35 3.72 1.45 3.41
N SER A 36 4.26 0.35 3.94
CA SER A 36 5.50 -0.28 3.49
C SER A 36 5.44 -1.80 3.61
N ILE A 37 6.34 -2.48 2.90
CA ILE A 37 6.49 -3.95 2.99
C ILE A 37 6.97 -4.38 4.38
N ALA A 38 7.81 -3.58 5.02
CA ALA A 38 8.26 -3.85 6.39
C ALA A 38 7.08 -3.86 7.39
N GLN A 39 6.14 -2.92 7.23
CA GLN A 39 4.92 -2.89 8.06
C GLN A 39 4.03 -4.10 7.79
N LEU A 40 3.92 -4.50 6.52
CA LEU A 40 3.16 -5.68 6.13
C LEU A 40 3.79 -6.97 6.69
N TYR A 41 5.12 -7.11 6.67
CA TYR A 41 5.83 -8.25 7.25
C TYR A 41 5.61 -8.35 8.78
N HIS A 42 5.53 -7.20 9.45
CA HIS A 42 5.26 -7.16 10.88
C HIS A 42 3.81 -7.54 11.23
N TRP A 43 2.85 -7.28 10.35
CA TRP A 43 1.44 -7.59 10.59
C TRP A 43 1.11 -9.07 10.51
N THR A 44 1.89 -9.82 9.74
CA THR A 44 1.63 -11.25 9.48
C THR A 44 2.95 -11.99 9.26
N PRO A 45 3.68 -12.31 10.34
CA PRO A 45 4.97 -12.99 10.22
C PRO A 45 4.85 -14.42 9.68
N ASP A 46 3.71 -15.09 9.87
CA ASP A 46 3.51 -16.51 9.55
C ASP A 46 2.74 -16.78 8.25
N GLU A 47 2.28 -15.72 7.57
CA GLU A 47 1.50 -15.84 6.35
C GLU A 47 2.17 -15.06 5.22
N CYS A 48 2.35 -15.69 4.07
CA CYS A 48 2.98 -15.06 2.90
C CYS A 48 2.24 -15.49 1.65
N ILE A 49 2.02 -14.55 0.72
CA ILE A 49 1.50 -14.88 -0.60
C ILE A 49 2.65 -15.26 -1.54
N PRO A 50 2.45 -16.19 -2.49
CA PRO A 50 3.51 -16.63 -3.41
C PRO A 50 4.16 -15.49 -4.21
N GLU A 51 3.40 -14.44 -4.51
CA GLU A 51 3.83 -13.26 -5.27
C GLU A 51 5.01 -12.53 -4.64
N PHE A 52 5.28 -12.73 -3.35
CA PHE A 52 6.47 -12.16 -2.72
C PHE A 52 7.77 -12.78 -3.24
N PHE A 53 7.69 -13.99 -3.75
CA PHE A 53 8.83 -14.72 -4.29
C PHE A 53 8.79 -14.81 -5.82
N THR A 54 7.62 -14.61 -6.43
CA THR A 54 7.43 -14.78 -7.88
C THR A 54 7.24 -13.47 -8.65
N ASP A 55 6.79 -12.39 -8.01
CA ASP A 55 6.52 -11.11 -8.67
C ASP A 55 7.15 -9.92 -7.93
N PRO A 56 8.27 -9.36 -8.43
CA PRO A 56 8.89 -8.19 -7.81
C PRO A 56 8.01 -6.93 -7.87
N SER A 57 6.98 -6.90 -8.72
CA SER A 57 6.07 -5.75 -8.82
C SER A 57 5.32 -5.48 -7.52
N ILE A 58 5.19 -6.48 -6.64
CA ILE A 58 4.50 -6.34 -5.36
C ILE A 58 5.20 -5.40 -4.37
N PHE A 59 6.50 -5.18 -4.56
CA PHE A 59 7.29 -4.28 -3.73
C PHE A 59 7.06 -2.80 -4.12
N GLU A 60 6.58 -2.55 -5.34
CA GLU A 60 6.22 -1.22 -5.82
C GLU A 60 4.76 -0.90 -5.49
N SER A 61 4.46 0.38 -5.20
CA SER A 61 3.07 0.80 -4.99
C SER A 61 2.54 1.52 -6.22
N LEU A 62 1.32 1.16 -6.66
CA LEU A 62 0.57 1.93 -7.66
C LEU A 62 0.04 3.26 -7.11
N HIS A 63 -0.03 3.37 -5.78
CA HIS A 63 -0.53 4.58 -5.14
C HIS A 63 0.62 5.58 -5.08
N THR A 64 0.55 6.62 -5.92
CA THR A 64 1.48 7.74 -5.87
C THR A 64 1.46 8.32 -4.46
N VAL A 65 2.53 8.09 -3.70
CA VAL A 65 2.77 8.82 -2.46
C VAL A 65 2.90 10.27 -2.90
N ARG A 66 1.89 11.09 -2.57
CA ARG A 66 2.00 12.54 -2.65
C ARG A 66 3.10 12.94 -1.67
N ARG A 67 4.35 12.89 -2.13
CA ARG A 67 5.44 13.62 -1.48
C ARG A 67 4.94 15.06 -1.48
N ARG A 68 4.72 15.63 -0.29
CA ARG A 68 4.67 17.08 -0.16
C ARG A 68 6.04 17.54 -0.61
N VAL A 69 6.16 17.90 -1.89
CA VAL A 69 7.27 18.73 -2.34
C VAL A 69 7.11 19.99 -1.53
N GLY A 70 7.95 20.14 -0.50
CA GLY A 70 8.10 21.42 0.18
C GLY A 70 8.33 22.45 -0.92
N SER A 71 7.44 23.42 -0.99
CA SER A 71 7.55 24.58 -1.84
C SER A 71 8.89 25.26 -1.59
N LEU A 72 9.92 24.91 -2.36
CA LEU A 72 11.10 25.75 -2.55
C LEU A 72 10.77 26.79 -3.61
N LEU A 73 9.82 27.67 -3.28
CA LEU A 73 9.62 28.94 -3.95
C LEU A 73 9.34 29.97 -2.86
N SER A 74 10.39 30.64 -2.41
CA SER A 74 10.45 32.08 -2.13
C SER A 74 11.66 32.40 -1.24
N SER A 75 12.19 33.62 -1.37
CA SER A 75 13.33 34.23 -0.66
C SER A 75 14.72 34.04 -1.26
N ARG A 76 14.90 34.66 -2.43
CA ARG A 76 16.06 35.52 -2.74
C ARG A 76 15.51 36.73 -3.52
N ASP A 77 14.84 37.64 -2.84
CA ASP A 77 15.38 38.97 -2.53
C ASP A 77 16.91 39.04 -2.32
N TYR A 78 17.62 39.44 -3.38
CA TYR A 78 18.65 40.47 -3.37
C TYR A 78 18.81 41.05 -4.78
#